data_AF-A0A915P442-F1
#
_entry.id   AF-A0A915P442-F1
#
_cell.length_a   1.000
_cell.length_b   1.000
_cell.length_c   1.000
_cell.angle_alpha   90.00
_cell.angle_beta   90.00
_cell.angle_gamma   90.00
#
_symmetry.space_group_name_H-M   'P 1'
#
loop_
_entity.id
_entity.type
_entity.pdbx_description
1 polymer ?
#
loop_
_entity_poly.entity_id
_entity_poly.type
_entity_poly.pdbx_seq_one_letter_code
_entity_poly.pdbx_strand_id
1 'polypeptide(L)'
;MYIKSAILQLSKLHASSMLLPSEIIKKFNLQHYGDIRGLEEDILNRVLNIGSSYFLCHQKILFAFLKKHNKLKTDLHIKYGIPPVLCHGDFWANNLFFSNKNEKLSAILDWQTPHANTGLNDILRLIFTGVNSKLRKEKFWEWIVSKVEVLSNK
;
A
#
# COMPACT_ATOMS: atom_id res chain seq x y z
N MET A 1 21.87 2.70 -1.15
CA MET A 1 21.92 3.83 -2.11
C MET A 1 20.60 3.94 -2.92
N TYR A 2 20.08 2.85 -3.48
CA TYR A 2 18.75 2.77 -4.14
C TYR A 2 17.54 3.28 -3.31
N ILE A 3 17.39 2.84 -2.05
CA ILE A 3 16.26 3.24 -1.18
C ILE A 3 16.20 4.75 -0.97
N LYS A 4 17.36 5.42 -0.80
CA LYS A 4 17.42 6.88 -0.62
C LYS A 4 16.85 7.60 -1.84
N SER A 5 17.19 7.13 -3.04
CA SER A 5 16.60 7.68 -4.27
C SER A 5 15.10 7.41 -4.36
N ALA A 6 14.63 6.23 -3.94
CA ALA A 6 13.21 5.90 -3.99
C ALA A 6 12.38 6.79 -3.04
N ILE A 7 12.84 6.93 -1.80
CA ILE A 7 12.21 7.81 -0.81
C ILE A 7 12.20 9.26 -1.31
N LEU A 8 13.31 9.75 -1.87
CA LEU A 8 13.38 11.12 -2.39
C LEU A 8 12.35 11.36 -3.51
N GLN A 9 12.20 10.44 -4.45
CA GLN A 9 11.21 10.60 -5.54
C GLN A 9 9.78 10.46 -5.03
N LEU A 10 9.54 9.56 -4.07
CA LEU A 10 8.23 9.44 -3.41
C LEU A 10 7.86 10.74 -2.67
N SER A 11 8.81 11.32 -1.92
CA SER A 11 8.60 12.61 -1.25
C SER A 11 8.27 13.73 -2.24
N LYS A 12 8.95 13.76 -3.40
CA LYS A 12 8.65 14.73 -4.46
C LYS A 12 7.25 14.52 -5.05
N LEU A 13 6.85 13.28 -5.31
CA LEU A 13 5.50 12.95 -5.76
C LEU A 13 4.45 13.45 -4.77
N HIS A 14 4.59 13.07 -3.49
CA HIS A 14 3.65 13.47 -2.44
C HIS A 14 3.59 14.98 -2.29
N ALA A 15 4.74 15.66 -2.19
CA ALA A 15 4.79 17.12 -2.07
C ALA A 15 4.20 17.84 -3.29
N SER A 16 4.50 17.38 -4.50
CA SER A 16 3.95 17.98 -5.73
C SER A 16 2.46 17.76 -5.81
N SER A 17 1.96 16.61 -5.35
CA SER A 17 0.53 16.33 -5.35
C SER A 17 -0.25 17.23 -4.40
N MET A 18 0.35 17.70 -3.30
CA MET A 18 -0.29 18.66 -2.39
C MET A 18 -0.57 20.02 -3.05
N LEU A 19 0.16 20.35 -4.12
CA LEU A 19 -0.04 21.58 -4.89
C LEU A 19 -1.14 21.43 -5.95
N LEU A 20 -1.62 20.22 -6.20
CA LEU A 20 -2.72 19.99 -7.14
C LEU A 20 -4.04 20.45 -6.53
N PRO A 21 -4.97 21.00 -7.33
CA PRO A 21 -6.34 21.24 -6.89
C PRO A 21 -6.94 19.98 -6.29
N SER A 22 -7.63 20.11 -5.16
CA SER A 22 -8.19 18.97 -4.43
C SER A 22 -9.13 18.11 -5.30
N GLU A 23 -9.74 18.74 -6.29
CA GLU A 23 -10.68 18.22 -7.27
C GLU A 23 -9.97 17.26 -8.24
N ILE A 24 -8.70 17.49 -8.54
CA ILE A 24 -7.87 16.57 -9.31
C ILE A 24 -7.50 15.35 -8.44
N ILE A 25 -7.06 15.59 -7.21
CA ILE A 25 -6.68 14.52 -6.28
C ILE A 25 -7.88 13.60 -5.99
N LYS A 26 -9.08 14.17 -5.80
CA LYS A 26 -10.33 13.43 -5.59
C LYS A 26 -10.74 12.55 -6.76
N LYS A 27 -10.25 12.79 -7.99
CA LYS A 27 -10.46 11.87 -9.13
C LYS A 27 -9.71 10.56 -8.96
N PHE A 28 -8.60 10.57 -8.22
CA PHE A 28 -7.87 9.38 -7.83
C PHE A 28 -8.54 8.76 -6.60
N ASN A 29 -9.73 8.22 -6.80
CA ASN A 29 -10.46 7.53 -5.76
C ASN A 29 -10.48 6.03 -6.09
N LEU A 30 -9.60 5.25 -5.46
CA LEU A 30 -9.81 3.80 -5.42
C LEU A 30 -10.92 3.50 -4.43
N GLN A 31 -12.16 3.70 -4.89
CA GLN A 31 -13.31 3.07 -4.28
C GLN A 31 -13.35 1.56 -4.58
N HIS A 32 -12.60 1.12 -5.61
CA HIS A 32 -12.70 -0.22 -6.16
C HIS A 32 -11.42 -1.06 -6.17
N TYR A 33 -10.31 -0.63 -5.52
CA TYR A 33 -9.30 -1.64 -5.17
C TYR A 33 -9.87 -2.53 -4.08
N GLY A 34 -10.22 -3.75 -4.49
CA GLY A 34 -11.03 -4.60 -3.66
C GLY A 34 -12.48 -4.14 -3.53
N ASP A 35 -13.09 -3.51 -4.56
CA ASP A 35 -14.53 -3.72 -4.69
C ASP A 35 -14.73 -5.14 -5.16
N ILE A 36 -14.73 -6.02 -4.16
CA ILE A 36 -14.73 -7.44 -4.37
C ILE A 36 -16.15 -7.94 -4.68
N ARG A 37 -17.13 -7.04 -4.86
CA ARG A 37 -18.47 -7.38 -5.36
C ARG A 37 -18.34 -8.01 -6.75
N GLY A 38 -18.31 -9.35 -6.78
CA GLY A 38 -18.04 -10.18 -7.96
C GLY A 38 -16.65 -10.81 -8.02
N LEU A 39 -15.62 -10.21 -7.40
CA LEU A 39 -14.24 -10.73 -7.38
C LEU A 39 -13.92 -11.63 -6.17
N GLU A 40 -14.84 -11.79 -5.20
CA GLU A 40 -14.54 -12.45 -3.91
C GLU A 40 -14.25 -13.92 -4.13
N GLU A 41 -15.06 -14.53 -4.99
CA GLU A 41 -14.87 -15.90 -5.41
C GLU A 41 -13.59 -16.05 -6.23
N ASP A 42 -13.28 -15.13 -7.15
CA ASP A 42 -12.06 -15.22 -7.98
C ASP A 42 -10.77 -15.06 -7.16
N ILE A 43 -10.70 -14.08 -6.26
CA ILE A 43 -9.54 -13.90 -5.38
C ILE A 43 -9.44 -15.08 -4.41
N LEU A 44 -10.55 -15.50 -3.81
CA LEU A 44 -10.56 -16.65 -2.92
C LEU A 44 -10.10 -17.90 -3.66
N ASN A 45 -10.64 -18.17 -4.85
CA ASN A 45 -10.25 -19.29 -5.70
C ASN A 45 -8.77 -19.21 -6.05
N ARG A 46 -8.25 -18.04 -6.43
CA ARG A 46 -6.81 -17.87 -6.68
C ARG A 46 -5.99 -18.20 -5.44
N VAL A 47 -6.37 -17.68 -4.27
CA VAL A 47 -5.67 -17.91 -2.99
C VAL A 47 -5.71 -19.38 -2.57
N LEU A 48 -6.88 -20.02 -2.66
CA LEU A 48 -7.05 -21.45 -2.36
C LEU A 48 -6.24 -22.34 -3.30
N ASN A 49 -6.03 -21.89 -4.53
CA ASN A 49 -5.22 -22.58 -5.53
C ASN A 49 -3.74 -22.20 -5.53
N ILE A 50 -3.26 -21.38 -4.57
CA ILE A 50 -1.81 -21.14 -4.39
C ILE A 50 -1.19 -22.40 -3.79
N GLY A 51 -0.94 -23.42 -4.62
CA GLY A 51 0.00 -24.55 -4.47
C GLY A 51 0.17 -25.23 -3.10
N SER A 52 -0.71 -25.00 -2.14
CA SER A 52 -0.51 -25.28 -0.72
C SER A 52 -1.82 -25.69 -0.09
N SER A 53 -1.82 -26.86 0.52
CA SER A 53 -2.96 -27.36 1.31
C SER A 53 -3.30 -26.45 2.50
N TYR A 54 -2.37 -25.57 2.90
CA TYR A 54 -2.56 -24.61 3.99
C TYR A 54 -3.78 -23.70 3.75
N PHE A 55 -3.95 -23.14 2.56
CA PHE A 55 -5.04 -22.21 2.30
C PHE A 55 -6.39 -22.93 2.24
N LEU A 56 -6.42 -24.15 1.69
CA LEU A 56 -7.62 -25.00 1.66
C LEU A 56 -8.12 -25.33 3.06
N CYS A 57 -7.24 -25.79 3.96
CA CYS A 57 -7.66 -26.14 5.32
C CYS A 57 -8.06 -24.92 6.18
N HIS A 58 -7.70 -23.70 5.78
CA HIS A 58 -8.08 -22.45 6.45
C HIS A 58 -9.10 -21.60 5.66
N GLN A 59 -9.77 -22.16 4.65
CA GLN A 59 -10.68 -21.43 3.76
C GLN A 59 -11.72 -20.58 4.49
N LYS A 60 -12.34 -21.11 5.56
CA LYS A 60 -13.37 -20.38 6.33
C LYS A 60 -12.80 -19.11 6.98
N ILE A 61 -11.59 -19.18 7.53
CA ILE A 61 -10.90 -18.05 8.15
C ILE A 61 -10.50 -17.04 7.09
N LEU A 62 -9.96 -17.51 5.96
CA LEU A 62 -9.60 -16.65 4.82
C LEU A 62 -10.81 -15.91 4.27
N PHE A 63 -11.94 -16.58 4.07
CA PHE A 63 -13.17 -15.95 3.61
C PHE A 63 -13.67 -14.87 4.57
N ALA A 64 -13.71 -15.18 5.87
CA ALA A 64 -14.10 -14.21 6.89
C ALA A 64 -13.15 -13.01 6.93
N PHE A 65 -11.84 -13.24 6.80
CA PHE A 65 -10.82 -12.20 6.73
C PHE A 65 -11.02 -11.32 5.49
N LEU A 66 -11.12 -11.93 4.30
CA LEU A 66 -11.31 -11.21 3.04
C LEU A 66 -12.57 -10.37 3.10
N LYS A 67 -13.71 -10.94 3.50
CA LYS A 67 -14.99 -10.21 3.64
C LYS A 67 -14.89 -9.00 4.58
N LYS A 68 -14.13 -9.12 5.66
CA LYS A 68 -13.92 -8.03 6.63
C LYS A 68 -12.94 -6.97 6.15
N HIS A 69 -11.90 -7.38 5.42
CA HIS A 69 -10.79 -6.54 4.99
C HIS A 69 -10.79 -6.33 3.48
N ASN A 70 -11.98 -6.26 2.89
CA ASN A 70 -12.16 -6.33 1.46
C ASN A 70 -11.82 -5.01 0.75
N LYS A 71 -11.84 -3.90 1.48
CA LYS A 71 -11.59 -2.55 0.94
C LYS A 71 -10.31 -1.94 1.50
N LEU A 72 -9.58 -1.26 0.63
CA LEU A 72 -8.51 -0.36 1.04
C LEU A 72 -9.10 0.87 1.76
N LYS A 73 -8.54 1.24 2.91
CA LYS A 73 -8.93 2.46 3.62
C LYS A 73 -8.27 3.69 3.00
N THR A 74 -8.96 4.32 2.05
CA THR A 74 -8.49 5.51 1.33
C THR A 74 -8.86 6.83 2.02
N ASP A 75 -9.70 6.77 3.05
CA ASP A 75 -10.29 7.90 3.77
C ASP A 75 -9.55 8.29 5.07
N LEU A 76 -8.41 7.65 5.38
CA LEU A 76 -7.67 7.92 6.62
C LEU A 76 -7.23 9.38 6.74
N HIS A 77 -6.90 10.01 5.62
CA HIS A 77 -6.55 11.43 5.59
C HIS A 77 -7.70 12.32 6.07
N ILE A 78 -8.95 11.98 5.73
CA ILE A 78 -10.15 12.68 6.23
C ILE A 78 -10.31 12.45 7.72
N LYS A 79 -10.22 11.18 8.16
CA LYS A 79 -10.37 10.78 9.56
C LYS A 79 -9.44 11.55 10.49
N TYR A 80 -8.21 11.79 10.05
CA TYR A 80 -7.17 12.44 10.86
C TYR A 80 -6.93 13.91 10.49
N GLY A 81 -7.74 14.51 9.61
CA GLY A 81 -7.59 15.91 9.21
C GLY A 81 -6.27 16.22 8.50
N ILE A 82 -5.67 15.23 7.83
CA ILE A 82 -4.40 15.36 7.10
C ILE A 82 -4.70 15.71 5.64
N PRO A 83 -4.06 16.73 5.05
CA PRO A 83 -4.19 17.01 3.63
C PRO A 83 -3.81 15.78 2.78
N PRO A 84 -4.66 15.35 1.82
CA PRO A 84 -4.37 14.18 1.02
C PRO A 84 -3.19 14.44 0.07
N VAL A 85 -2.43 13.37 -0.17
CA VAL A 85 -1.46 13.27 -1.25
C VAL A 85 -1.90 12.20 -2.24
N LEU A 86 -1.38 12.27 -3.46
CA LEU A 86 -1.50 11.18 -4.42
C LEU A 86 -0.56 10.04 -4.01
N CYS A 87 -1.13 8.95 -3.52
CA CYS A 87 -0.41 7.72 -3.26
C CYS A 87 -0.26 6.91 -4.54
N HIS A 88 0.84 6.16 -4.64
CA HIS A 88 1.01 5.14 -5.67
C HIS A 88 0.14 3.92 -5.41
N GLY A 89 0.07 3.46 -4.15
CA GLY A 89 -0.77 2.34 -3.69
C GLY A 89 -0.07 0.97 -3.69
N ASP A 90 0.80 0.73 -4.67
CA ASP A 90 1.62 -0.49 -4.75
C ASP A 90 3.13 -0.18 -4.80
N PHE A 91 3.61 0.67 -3.89
CA PHE A 91 4.99 1.18 -3.91
C PHE A 91 5.98 0.19 -3.27
N TRP A 92 6.55 -0.72 -4.07
CA TRP A 92 7.54 -1.72 -3.65
C TRP A 92 8.63 -1.91 -4.70
N ALA A 93 9.75 -2.55 -4.32
CA ALA A 93 10.97 -2.62 -5.12
C ALA A 93 10.76 -3.12 -6.57
N ASN A 94 9.83 -4.05 -6.81
CA ASN A 94 9.59 -4.59 -8.16
C ASN A 94 8.94 -3.58 -9.12
N ASN A 95 8.29 -2.54 -8.58
CA ASN A 95 7.68 -1.46 -9.36
C ASN A 95 8.64 -0.27 -9.55
N LEU A 96 9.89 -0.39 -9.08
CA LEU A 96 10.88 0.68 -9.08
C LEU A 96 12.05 0.34 -10.01
N PHE A 97 12.23 1.16 -11.04
CA PHE A 97 13.33 0.98 -12.00
C PHE A 97 14.44 1.98 -11.71
N PHE A 98 15.64 1.45 -11.46
CA PHE A 98 16.83 2.25 -11.16
C PHE A 98 17.77 2.27 -12.36
N SER A 99 18.44 3.40 -12.57
CA SER A 99 19.49 3.49 -13.59
C SER A 99 20.76 2.80 -13.12
N ASN A 100 21.31 1.93 -13.95
CA ASN A 100 22.60 1.28 -13.72
C ASN A 100 23.77 2.29 -13.65
N LYS A 101 23.61 3.52 -14.17
CA LYS A 101 24.70 4.50 -14.24
C LYS A 101 24.91 5.29 -12.93
N ASN A 102 23.85 5.52 -12.18
CA ASN A 102 23.89 6.43 -11.02
C ASN A 102 23.02 5.98 -9.85
N GLU A 103 22.45 4.78 -9.91
CA GLU A 103 21.56 4.20 -8.91
C GLU A 103 20.36 5.09 -8.54
N LYS A 104 19.99 6.02 -9.43
CA LYS A 104 18.82 6.87 -9.26
C LYS A 104 17.58 6.17 -9.79
N LEU A 105 16.49 6.31 -9.06
CA LEU A 105 15.17 5.91 -9.51
C LEU A 105 14.84 6.68 -10.79
N SER A 106 14.64 5.94 -11.87
CA SER A 106 14.39 6.44 -13.22
C SER A 106 12.92 6.34 -13.61
N ALA A 107 12.21 5.32 -13.12
CA ALA A 107 10.79 5.17 -13.34
C ALA A 107 10.09 4.49 -12.17
N ILE A 108 8.83 4.86 -11.96
CA ILE A 108 7.86 4.19 -11.08
C ILE A 108 6.79 3.61 -12.00
N LEU A 109 6.59 2.30 -11.94
CA LEU A 109 5.66 1.56 -12.79
C LEU A 109 4.46 1.08 -11.98
N ASP A 110 3.47 0.55 -12.69
CA ASP A 110 2.29 -0.11 -12.12
C ASP A 110 1.36 0.80 -11.30
N TRP A 111 0.90 1.85 -11.96
CA TRP A 111 -0.07 2.83 -11.46
C TRP A 111 -1.53 2.32 -11.53
N GLN A 112 -1.76 1.04 -11.21
CA GLN A 112 -3.12 0.48 -11.13
C GLN A 112 -3.83 0.83 -9.81
N THR A 113 -3.10 1.37 -8.81
CA THR A 113 -3.60 1.72 -7.47
C THR A 113 -3.48 3.19 -7.01
N PRO A 114 -3.46 4.21 -7.88
CA PRO A 114 -3.26 5.59 -7.46
C PRO A 114 -4.49 6.16 -6.74
N HIS A 115 -4.32 6.58 -5.50
CA HIS A 115 -5.44 7.12 -4.71
C HIS A 115 -5.03 8.27 -3.79
N ALA A 116 -6.00 9.09 -3.42
CA ALA A 116 -5.86 10.08 -2.36
C ALA A 116 -5.74 9.41 -0.98
N ASN A 117 -4.65 9.65 -0.25
CA ASN A 117 -4.50 9.23 1.14
C ASN A 117 -3.39 10.03 1.86
N THR A 118 -2.94 9.55 3.01
CA THR A 118 -1.86 10.17 3.81
C THR A 118 -0.44 9.93 3.28
N GLY A 119 -0.25 9.10 2.24
CA GLY A 119 1.07 8.69 1.74
C GLY A 119 1.78 7.62 2.60
N LEU A 120 1.30 7.36 3.82
CA LEU A 120 1.93 6.40 4.74
C LEU A 120 1.93 4.97 4.21
N ASN A 121 0.91 4.59 3.44
CA ASN A 121 0.81 3.26 2.85
C ASN A 121 1.98 2.98 1.89
N ASP A 122 2.41 3.96 1.08
CA ASP A 122 3.54 3.78 0.16
C ASP A 122 4.86 3.57 0.93
N ILE A 123 5.07 4.35 2.00
CA ILE A 123 6.26 4.24 2.86
C ILE A 123 6.28 2.89 3.57
N LEU A 124 5.17 2.50 4.19
CA LEU A 124 5.05 1.21 4.87
C LEU A 124 5.24 0.07 3.89
N ARG A 125 4.64 0.13 2.70
CA ARG A 125 4.78 -0.89 1.67
C ARG A 125 6.25 -1.07 1.26
N LEU A 126 6.98 0.02 1.05
CA LEU A 126 8.41 -0.03 0.74
C LEU A 126 9.23 -0.68 1.87
N ILE A 127 9.00 -0.28 3.12
CA ILE A 127 9.72 -0.81 4.28
C ILE A 127 9.46 -2.30 4.45
N PHE A 128 8.19 -2.70 4.51
CA PHE A 128 7.81 -4.10 4.73
C PHE A 128 8.31 -5.03 3.61
N THR A 129 8.22 -4.60 2.36
CA THR A 129 8.67 -5.42 1.23
C THR A 129 10.19 -5.40 1.03
N GLY A 130 10.86 -4.32 1.44
CA GLY A 130 12.31 -4.16 1.28
C GLY A 130 13.18 -4.82 2.35
N VAL A 131 12.60 -5.23 3.49
CA VAL A 131 13.34 -5.94 4.56
C VAL A 131 13.30 -7.46 4.38
N ASN A 132 14.26 -8.16 4.99
CA ASN A 132 14.29 -9.63 4.97
C ASN A 132 13.15 -10.25 5.82
N SER A 133 12.85 -11.52 5.58
CA SER A 133 11.75 -12.23 6.21
C SER A 133 11.90 -12.38 7.73
N LYS A 134 13.14 -12.52 8.24
CA LYS A 134 13.43 -12.60 9.67
C LYS A 134 13.08 -11.29 10.36
N LEU A 135 13.62 -10.18 9.89
CA LEU A 135 13.36 -8.85 10.45
C LEU A 135 11.88 -8.47 10.36
N ARG A 136 11.22 -8.79 9.23
CA ARG A 136 9.76 -8.62 9.11
C ARG A 136 9.02 -9.32 10.24
N LYS A 137 9.32 -10.59 10.52
CA LYS A 137 8.63 -11.37 11.56
C LYS A 137 8.89 -10.81 12.95
N GLU A 138 10.14 -10.46 13.24
CA GLU A 138 10.55 -9.90 14.54
C GLU A 138 9.90 -8.54 14.82
N LYS A 139 9.78 -7.70 13.80
CA LYS A 139 9.30 -6.32 13.94
C LYS A 139 7.85 -6.09 13.49
N PHE A 140 7.17 -7.13 13.02
CA PHE A 140 5.82 -7.03 12.45
C PHE A 140 4.85 -6.31 13.41
N TRP A 141 4.78 -6.79 14.65
CA TRP A 141 3.88 -6.24 15.65
C TRP A 141 4.28 -4.84 16.08
N GLU A 142 5.57 -4.57 16.25
CA GLU A 142 6.07 -3.23 16.57
C GLU A 142 5.66 -2.22 15.49
N TRP A 143 5.88 -2.52 14.20
CA TRP A 143 5.59 -1.59 13.10
C TRP A 143 4.10 -1.38 12.84
N ILE A 144 3.27 -2.40 13.09
CA ILE A 144 1.81 -2.30 12.91
C ILE A 144 1.13 -1.66 14.12
N VAL A 145 1.51 -2.03 15.34
CA VAL A 145 0.82 -1.62 16.58
C VAL A 145 1.27 -0.23 17.05
N SER A 146 2.58 0.07 17.00
CA SER A 146 3.11 1.34 17.53
C SER A 146 2.61 2.61 16.82
N LYS A 147 2.01 2.50 15.62
CA LYS A 147 1.52 3.65 14.86
C LYS A 147 0.00 3.81 14.85
N VAL A 148 -0.77 2.82 15.30
CA VAL A 148 -2.21 3.01 15.51
C VAL A 148 -2.43 3.89 16.74
N GLU A 149 -1.65 3.70 17.80
CA GLU A 149 -1.76 4.48 19.05
C GLU A 149 -1.34 5.95 18.91
N VAL A 150 -0.31 6.24 18.11
CA VAL A 150 0.16 7.62 17.87
C VAL A 150 -0.86 8.43 17.05
N LEU A 151 -1.71 7.76 16.26
CA LEU A 151 -2.78 8.41 15.50
C LEU A 151 -4.11 8.48 16.26
N SER A 152 -4.34 7.65 17.28
CA SER A 152 -5.56 7.68 18.10
C SER A 152 -5.46 8.53 19.37
N ASN A 153 -4.28 9.08 19.69
CA ASN A 153 -4.05 9.98 20.82
C ASN A 153 -3.97 11.47 20.42
N LYS A 154 -4.63 11.85 19.32
CA LYS A 154 -4.91 13.26 18.97
C LYS A 154 -6.39 13.43 18.66
#